data_AF-A0A1C1A5Z5-F1
#
_entry.id   AF-A0A1C1A5Z5-F1
#
_cell.length_a   1.000
_cell.length_b   1.000
_cell.length_c   1.000
_cell.angle_alpha   90.00
_cell.angle_beta   90.00
_cell.angle_gamma   90.00
#
_symmetry.space_group_name_H-M   'P 1'
#
loop_
_entity.id
_entity.type
_entity.pdbx_description
1 polymer ?
#
loop_
_entity_poly.entity_id
_entity_poly.type
_entity_poly.pdbx_seq_one_letter_code
_entity_poly.pdbx_strand_id
1 'polypeptide(L)'
;MAFGKPFLEVGCTIRLLENIKVIADELDVPEDQPARVKRGITHEWPWVEETSGNMTDISVLPAKGTASEIVYLKGFEDQGWYQLDNARLSAAIRVEWDANSMPYLWYWQEFGSMTEYPWFGRH
;
A
#
# COMPACT_ATOMS: atom_id res chain seq x y z
N MET A 1 8.16 -8.90 -1.66
CA MET A 1 9.24 -8.47 -0.73
C MET A 1 8.62 -7.53 0.30
N ALA A 2 9.08 -7.57 1.55
CA ALA A 2 8.55 -6.73 2.63
C ALA A 2 9.64 -5.80 3.16
N PHE A 3 9.25 -4.58 3.55
CA PHE A 3 10.14 -3.58 4.12
C PHE A 3 9.53 -3.06 5.43
N GLY A 4 10.36 -2.55 6.32
CA GLY A 4 9.92 -2.04 7.61
C GLY A 4 10.94 -1.11 8.25
N LYS A 5 10.74 -0.81 9.53
CA LYS A 5 11.73 -0.07 10.33
C LYS A 5 13.10 -0.78 10.31
N PRO A 6 14.21 -0.03 10.30
CA PRO A 6 14.31 1.42 10.44
C PRO A 6 14.24 2.20 9.12
N PHE A 7 14.05 1.54 7.98
CA PHE A 7 14.04 2.20 6.67
C PHE A 7 12.70 2.87 6.37
N LEU A 8 11.58 2.19 6.65
CA LEU A 8 10.24 2.74 6.47
C LEU A 8 9.77 3.46 7.74
N GLU A 9 9.37 4.72 7.57
CA GLU A 9 8.82 5.58 8.60
C GLU A 9 7.71 6.48 8.01
N VAL A 10 7.00 7.20 8.89
CA VAL A 10 5.92 8.12 8.49
C VAL A 10 6.47 9.15 7.50
N GLY A 11 5.77 9.34 6.38
CA GLY A 11 6.16 10.29 5.34
C GLY A 11 7.16 9.76 4.31
N CYS A 12 7.65 8.52 4.44
CA CYS A 12 8.26 7.84 3.30
C CYS A 12 7.26 7.79 2.13
N THR A 13 7.75 7.87 0.90
CA THR A 13 6.90 7.87 -0.29
C THR A 13 7.16 6.67 -1.17
N ILE A 14 6.12 6.20 -1.84
CA ILE A 14 6.16 5.14 -2.83
C ILE A 14 5.92 5.75 -4.21
N ARG A 15 6.81 5.46 -5.15
CA ARG A 15 6.64 5.84 -6.56
C ARG A 15 6.42 4.61 -7.42
N LEU A 16 5.50 4.75 -8.36
CA LEU A 16 5.12 3.77 -9.37
C LEU A 16 5.06 4.46 -10.74
N LEU A 17 4.83 3.66 -11.77
CA LEU A 17 4.41 4.14 -13.08
C LEU A 17 3.06 4.89 -13.02
N GLU A 18 2.79 5.68 -14.06
CA GLU A 18 1.48 6.28 -14.27
C GLU A 18 0.45 5.21 -14.69
N ASN A 19 -0.85 5.51 -14.53
CA ASN A 19 -1.97 4.65 -14.95
C ASN A 19 -2.10 3.29 -14.24
N ILE A 20 -1.42 3.11 -13.10
CA ILE A 20 -1.60 1.94 -12.25
C ILE A 20 -2.97 1.98 -11.59
N LYS A 21 -3.70 0.86 -11.67
CA LYS A 21 -4.99 0.69 -11.00
C LYS A 21 -4.80 0.12 -9.61
N VAL A 22 -5.59 0.59 -8.66
CA VAL A 22 -5.67 0.06 -7.30
C VAL A 22 -6.97 -0.72 -7.15
N ILE A 23 -6.86 -2.00 -6.78
CA ILE A 23 -7.99 -2.90 -6.57
C ILE A 23 -8.03 -3.27 -5.09
N ALA A 24 -9.18 -3.08 -4.46
CA ALA A 24 -9.47 -3.58 -3.11
C ALA A 24 -10.68 -4.51 -3.21
N ASP A 25 -10.46 -5.83 -3.13
CA ASP A 25 -11.54 -6.81 -3.27
C ASP A 25 -12.37 -6.89 -1.98
N GLU A 26 -13.64 -7.30 -2.07
CA GLU A 26 -14.53 -7.43 -0.91
C GLU A 26 -14.08 -8.56 0.03
N LEU A 27 -13.37 -9.56 -0.49
CA LEU A 27 -13.04 -10.81 0.22
C LEU A 27 -11.76 -10.76 1.06
N ASP A 28 -10.93 -9.72 0.94
CA ASP A 28 -9.55 -9.75 1.47
C ASP A 28 -9.43 -9.46 2.98
N VAL A 29 -10.50 -9.04 3.67
CA VAL A 29 -10.45 -8.70 5.10
C VAL A 29 -11.67 -9.26 5.83
N PRO A 30 -11.49 -9.89 7.02
CA PRO A 30 -12.58 -10.28 7.89
C PRO A 30 -13.57 -9.13 8.13
N GLU A 31 -14.87 -9.44 8.14
CA GLU A 31 -15.98 -8.47 8.25
C GLU A 31 -15.89 -7.55 9.50
N ASP A 32 -15.08 -7.94 10.49
CA ASP A 32 -14.87 -7.28 11.78
C ASP A 32 -13.67 -6.30 11.81
N GLN A 33 -12.91 -6.16 10.72
CA GLN A 33 -11.75 -5.26 10.69
C GLN A 33 -11.99 -3.98 9.88
N PRO A 34 -11.60 -2.81 10.42
CA PRO A 34 -11.73 -1.55 9.70
C PRO A 34 -10.83 -1.54 8.46
N ALA A 35 -11.41 -1.39 7.28
CA ALA A 35 -10.69 -1.14 6.04
C ALA A 35 -10.62 0.39 5.80
N ARG A 36 -9.42 0.89 5.46
CA ARG A 36 -9.23 2.29 5.08
C ARG A 36 -9.72 2.54 3.66
N VAL A 37 -9.27 1.79 2.66
CA VAL A 37 -9.78 1.86 1.26
C VAL A 37 -11.18 1.25 1.10
N LYS A 38 -12.05 1.95 0.35
CA LYS A 38 -13.36 1.46 -0.10
C LYS A 38 -13.21 0.35 -1.14
N ARG A 39 -13.90 -0.76 -0.89
CA ARG A 39 -13.84 -2.03 -1.66
C ARG A 39 -14.87 -2.09 -2.78
N GLY A 40 -14.71 -3.06 -3.67
CA GLY A 40 -15.64 -3.34 -4.77
C GLY A 40 -15.55 -2.35 -5.95
N ILE A 41 -14.66 -1.36 -5.85
CA ILE A 41 -14.38 -0.38 -6.89
C ILE A 41 -12.89 -0.38 -7.24
N THR A 42 -12.58 -0.02 -8.48
CA THR A 42 -11.20 0.18 -8.94
C THR A 42 -10.86 1.67 -8.83
N HIS A 43 -9.72 1.98 -8.22
CA HIS A 43 -9.21 3.35 -8.10
C HIS A 43 -7.97 3.55 -8.99
N GLU A 44 -7.52 4.79 -9.10
CA GLU A 44 -6.32 5.18 -9.84
C GLU A 44 -5.20 5.51 -8.86
N TRP A 45 -4.04 4.87 -9.00
CA TRP A 45 -2.89 5.19 -8.17
C TRP A 45 -2.50 6.68 -8.34
N PRO A 46 -2.19 7.41 -7.24
CA PRO A 46 -2.13 6.93 -5.86
C PRO A 46 -3.39 7.22 -5.02
N TRP A 47 -4.48 7.65 -5.65
CA TRP A 47 -5.67 8.15 -4.96
C TRP A 47 -6.72 7.07 -4.78
N VAL A 48 -7.20 6.91 -3.55
CA VAL A 48 -8.27 5.96 -3.21
C VAL A 48 -9.36 6.67 -2.43
N GLU A 49 -10.61 6.25 -2.64
CA GLU A 49 -11.73 6.61 -1.77
C GLU A 49 -11.64 5.76 -0.49
N GLU A 50 -11.71 6.40 0.66
CA GLU A 50 -11.81 5.72 1.94
C GLU A 50 -13.24 5.24 2.24
N THR A 51 -13.39 4.34 3.21
CA THR A 51 -14.72 3.97 3.74
C THR A 51 -15.50 5.15 4.33
N SER A 52 -14.79 6.21 4.74
CA SER A 52 -15.37 7.48 5.19
C SER A 52 -15.90 8.37 4.04
N GLY A 53 -15.59 8.03 2.79
CA GLY A 53 -15.88 8.83 1.59
C GLY A 53 -14.83 9.90 1.27
N ASN A 54 -13.79 10.05 2.09
CA ASN A 54 -12.68 10.96 1.81
C ASN A 54 -11.73 10.37 0.76
N MET A 55 -11.07 11.22 -0.02
CA MET A 55 -10.00 10.80 -0.91
C MET A 55 -8.66 10.88 -0.21
N THR A 56 -7.84 9.85 -0.40
CA THR A 56 -6.56 9.71 0.29
C THR A 56 -5.46 9.26 -0.66
N ASP A 57 -4.29 9.86 -0.51
CA ASP A 57 -3.06 9.47 -1.20
C ASP A 57 -2.39 8.31 -0.45
N ILE A 58 -2.39 7.12 -1.04
CA ILE A 58 -1.73 5.93 -0.46
C ILE A 58 -0.28 5.77 -0.94
N SER A 59 0.29 6.74 -1.66
CA SER A 59 1.72 6.77 -1.94
C SER A 59 2.55 7.27 -0.77
N VAL A 60 1.93 7.93 0.21
CA VAL A 60 2.60 8.46 1.41
C VAL A 60 2.35 7.53 2.59
N LEU A 61 3.42 7.05 3.22
CA LEU A 61 3.29 6.20 4.41
C LEU A 61 2.63 7.01 5.55
N PRO A 62 1.46 6.58 6.03
CA PRO A 62 0.68 7.28 7.03
C PRO A 62 1.29 7.17 8.43
N ALA A 63 0.67 7.85 9.39
CA ALA A 63 1.05 7.77 10.80
C ALA A 63 0.77 6.39 11.40
N LYS A 64 1.47 6.06 12.50
CA LYS A 64 1.15 4.87 13.31
C LYS A 64 -0.30 4.96 13.83
N GLY A 65 -1.00 3.83 13.83
CA GLY A 65 -2.39 3.69 14.23
C GLY A 65 -3.38 3.78 13.07
N THR A 66 -2.91 4.03 11.84
CA THR A 66 -3.76 3.96 10.64
C THR A 66 -4.21 2.52 10.38
N ALA A 67 -5.47 2.35 9.98
CA ALA A 67 -6.04 1.04 9.69
C ALA A 67 -5.22 0.30 8.61
N SER A 68 -4.94 -0.97 8.87
CA SER A 68 -4.25 -1.84 7.91
C SER A 68 -5.10 -2.08 6.67
N GLU A 69 -4.44 -2.24 5.53
CA GLU A 69 -5.12 -2.47 4.26
C GLU A 69 -4.25 -3.31 3.33
N ILE A 70 -4.91 -4.12 2.51
CA ILE A 70 -4.30 -4.81 1.39
C ILE A 70 -5.02 -4.38 0.12
N VAL A 71 -4.24 -3.94 -0.85
CA VAL A 71 -4.71 -3.60 -2.20
C VAL A 71 -3.80 -4.25 -3.23
N TYR A 72 -4.35 -4.53 -4.40
CA TYR A 72 -3.62 -5.04 -5.55
C TYR A 72 -3.43 -3.95 -6.58
N LEU A 73 -2.19 -3.78 -7.02
CA LEU A 73 -1.81 -2.82 -8.04
C LEU A 73 -1.61 -3.56 -9.35
N LYS A 74 -2.20 -3.04 -10.44
CA LYS A 74 -2.09 -3.62 -11.79
C LYS A 74 -1.99 -2.56 -12.86
N GLY A 75 -1.71 -2.98 -14.10
CA GLY A 75 -1.56 -2.08 -15.25
C GLY A 75 -0.11 -1.72 -15.55
N PHE A 76 0.83 -2.47 -14.98
CA PHE A 76 2.22 -2.46 -15.41
C PHE A 76 2.30 -2.94 -16.87
N GLU A 77 3.22 -2.37 -17.64
CA GLU A 77 3.55 -2.80 -19.01
C GLU A 77 4.47 -4.03 -18.96
N ASP A 78 5.51 -4.10 -19.79
CA ASP A 78 6.45 -5.23 -19.80
C ASP A 78 7.31 -5.31 -18.52
N GLN A 79 7.68 -4.14 -17.96
CA GLN A 79 8.50 -4.04 -16.77
C GLN A 79 7.73 -3.35 -15.65
N GLY A 80 7.55 -4.04 -14.53
CA GLY A 80 7.02 -3.45 -13.30
C GLY A 80 8.14 -2.88 -12.45
N TRP A 81 7.90 -1.73 -11.82
CA TRP A 81 8.80 -1.23 -10.79
C TRP A 81 8.05 -0.42 -9.72
N TYR A 82 8.62 -0.39 -8.53
CA TYR A 82 8.29 0.61 -7.51
C TYR A 82 9.56 1.10 -6.83
N GLN A 83 9.50 2.33 -6.30
CA GLN A 83 10.58 2.92 -5.52
C GLN A 83 10.04 3.42 -4.18
N LEU A 84 10.75 3.07 -3.11
CA LEU A 84 10.55 3.59 -1.77
C LEU A 84 11.60 4.67 -1.52
N ASP A 85 11.17 5.88 -1.20
CA ASP A 85 12.04 7.01 -0.91
C ASP A 85 11.97 7.36 0.59
N ASN A 86 13.12 7.39 1.24
CA ASN A 86 13.28 7.94 2.59
C ASN A 86 14.11 9.22 2.52
N ALA A 87 13.43 10.37 2.62
CA ALA A 87 14.06 11.68 2.56
C ALA A 87 15.03 11.94 3.74
N ARG A 88 14.69 11.49 4.95
CA ARG A 88 15.53 11.67 6.15
C ARG A 88 16.88 10.96 6.00
N LEU A 89 16.87 9.75 5.46
CA LEU A 89 18.08 8.96 5.20
C LEU A 89 18.75 9.34 3.88
N SER A 90 18.12 10.19 3.06
CA SER A 90 18.56 10.48 1.69
C SER A 90 18.83 9.20 0.88
N ALA A 91 17.96 8.21 1.05
CA ALA A 91 18.14 6.86 0.52
C ALA A 91 16.85 6.38 -0.15
N ALA A 92 17.02 5.52 -1.16
CA ALA A 92 15.91 4.92 -1.87
C ALA A 92 16.17 3.44 -2.14
N ILE A 93 15.10 2.66 -2.17
CA ILE A 93 15.12 1.26 -2.60
C ILE A 93 14.19 1.13 -3.79
N ARG A 94 14.70 0.60 -4.90
CA ARG A 94 13.93 0.34 -6.11
C ARG A 94 13.87 -1.16 -6.37
N VAL A 95 12.69 -1.61 -6.73
CA VAL A 95 12.41 -3.02 -7.04
C VAL A 95 11.82 -3.05 -8.43
N GLU A 96 12.38 -3.91 -9.28
CA GLU A 96 11.93 -4.11 -10.66
C GLU A 96 11.67 -5.59 -10.90
N TRP A 97 10.71 -5.89 -11.76
CA TRP A 97 10.36 -7.26 -12.13
C TRP A 97 9.77 -7.32 -13.54
N ASP A 98 9.70 -8.53 -14.09
CA ASP A 98 8.99 -8.80 -15.34
C ASP A 98 7.48 -8.85 -15.08
N ALA A 99 6.77 -7.84 -15.57
CA ALA A 99 5.34 -7.68 -15.35
C ALA A 99 4.49 -8.55 -16.30
N ASN A 100 5.07 -9.08 -17.38
CA ASN A 100 4.40 -10.10 -18.19
C ASN A 100 4.24 -11.42 -17.41
N SER A 101 5.24 -11.76 -16.60
CA SER A 101 5.19 -12.95 -15.73
C SER A 101 4.45 -12.68 -14.41
N MET A 102 4.57 -11.48 -13.84
CA MET A 102 3.96 -11.09 -12.57
C MET A 102 3.21 -9.74 -12.71
N PRO A 103 1.95 -9.76 -13.21
CA PRO A 103 1.24 -8.54 -13.60
C PRO A 103 0.61 -7.76 -12.43
N TYR A 104 0.74 -8.27 -11.20
CA TYR A 104 0.18 -7.68 -10.00
C TYR A 104 1.25 -7.42 -8.96
N LEU A 105 1.18 -6.26 -8.31
CA LEU A 105 1.92 -5.96 -7.10
C LEU A 105 0.94 -5.95 -5.92
N TRP A 106 1.22 -6.79 -4.92
CA TRP A 106 0.46 -6.81 -3.68
C TRP A 106 1.00 -5.72 -2.76
N TYR A 107 0.15 -4.77 -2.42
CA TYR A 107 0.49 -3.67 -1.54
C TYR A 107 -0.25 -3.82 -0.22
N TRP A 108 0.45 -4.42 0.73
CA TRP A 108 -0.04 -4.62 2.08
C TRP A 108 0.67 -3.67 3.03
N GLN A 109 -0.14 -2.95 3.80
CA GLN A 109 0.32 -2.00 4.79
C GLN A 109 -0.29 -2.33 6.16
N GLU A 110 0.58 -2.48 7.15
CA GLU A 110 0.21 -2.65 8.55
C GLU A 110 0.87 -1.51 9.33
N PHE A 111 0.04 -0.69 10.00
CA PHE A 111 0.51 0.51 10.72
C PHE A 111 0.20 0.44 12.20
N GLY A 112 0.05 -0.75 12.77
CA GLY A 112 -0.13 -0.96 14.20
C GLY A 112 -1.50 -0.56 14.76
N SER A 113 -2.53 -0.39 13.91
CA SER A 113 -3.92 -0.25 14.39
C SER A 113 -4.46 -1.57 14.94
N MET A 114 -3.94 -2.70 14.46
CA MET A 114 -4.43 -4.02 14.83
C MET A 114 -3.77 -4.47 16.14
N THR A 115 -4.53 -4.38 17.23
CA THR A 115 -4.07 -4.77 18.58
C THR A 115 -4.26 -6.27 18.88
N GLU A 116 -4.89 -7.01 17.96
CA GLU A 116 -5.13 -8.44 18.09
C GLU A 116 -4.02 -9.28 17.44
N TYR A 117 -4.13 -10.61 17.58
CA TYR A 117 -3.20 -11.55 16.96
C TYR A 117 -3.18 -11.38 15.43
N PRO A 118 -2.01 -11.47 14.75
CA PRO A 118 -0.66 -11.67 15.29
C PRO A 118 0.12 -10.36 15.59
N TRP A 119 -0.48 -9.19 15.39
CA TRP A 119 0.23 -7.91 15.27
C TRP A 119 0.42 -7.14 16.59
N PHE A 120 -0.52 -7.27 17.54
CA PHE A 120 -0.43 -6.70 18.89
C PHE A 120 -0.06 -5.20 18.96
N GLY A 121 -0.34 -4.40 17.92
CA GLY A 121 -0.04 -2.96 17.86
C GLY A 121 1.45 -2.58 17.89
N ARG A 122 2.37 -3.50 17.60
CA ARG A 122 3.82 -3.28 17.80
C ARG A 122 4.54 -2.61 16.63
N HIS A 123 3.90 -2.47 15.48
CA HIS A 123 4.48 -1.86 14.28
C HIS A 123 4.38 -0.33 14.28
#